data_AF-A0A6B3M4T9-F1
#
_entry.id   AF-A0A6B3M4T9-F1
#
_cell.length_a   1.000
_cell.length_b   1.000
_cell.length_c   1.000
_cell.angle_alpha   90.00
_cell.angle_beta   90.00
_cell.angle_gamma   90.00
#
_symmetry.space_group_name_H-M   'P 1'
#
loop_
_entity.id
_entity.type
_entity.pdbx_description
1 polymer ?
#
loop_
_entity_poly.entity_id
_entity_poly.type
_entity_poly.pdbx_seq_one_letter_code
_entity_poly.pdbx_strand_id
1 'polypeptide(L)'
;MAIFKDSAGKATQHVYGVISQDGKIISGEGFKVHRIWSGTYIIEFDKPFADTPAVVCTIYGNEWQSFDKSIAIVEVGSRHFIPVTSSMDRPEDCAFTFIAFGHI
;
A
#
# COMPACT_ATOMS: atom_id res chain seq x y z
N MET A 1 -0.76 3.56 13.74
CA MET A 1 -0.63 2.11 14.00
C MET A 1 -1.52 1.72 15.17
N ALA A 2 -2.55 0.89 14.95
CA ALA A 2 -3.31 0.26 16.03
C ALA A 2 -3.06 -1.26 16.05
N ILE A 3 -3.07 -1.84 17.25
CA ILE A 3 -2.83 -3.26 17.50
C ILE A 3 -4.17 -3.91 17.86
N PHE A 4 -4.54 -4.98 17.18
CA PHE A 4 -5.74 -5.77 17.47
C PHE A 4 -5.32 -7.16 17.92
N LYS A 5 -6.04 -7.74 18.87
CA LYS A 5 -5.86 -9.14 19.22
C LYS A 5 -6.87 -9.96 18.43
N ASP A 6 -6.42 -11.03 17.79
CA ASP A 6 -7.32 -12.01 17.20
C ASP A 6 -8.06 -12.81 18.29
N SER A 7 -8.95 -13.71 17.87
CA SER A 7 -9.71 -14.58 18.79
C SER A 7 -8.83 -15.53 19.62
N ALA A 8 -7.55 -15.70 19.27
CA ALA A 8 -6.57 -16.49 20.01
C ALA A 8 -5.66 -15.62 20.90
N GLY A 9 -5.86 -14.30 20.93
CA GLY A 9 -5.05 -13.35 21.71
C GLY A 9 -3.74 -12.94 21.05
N LYS A 10 -3.49 -13.34 19.79
CA LYS A 10 -2.28 -12.98 19.04
C LYS A 10 -2.39 -11.54 18.55
N ALA A 11 -1.32 -10.76 18.74
CA ALA A 11 -1.27 -9.38 18.30
C ALA A 11 -1.15 -9.31 16.77
N THR A 12 -2.03 -8.51 16.17
CA THR A 12 -2.01 -8.12 14.75
C THR A 12 -1.79 -6.63 14.67
N GLN A 13 -1.02 -6.19 13.67
CA GLN A 13 -0.94 -4.79 13.30
C GLN A 13 -1.70 -4.56 12.00
N HIS A 14 -2.21 -3.35 11.87
CA HIS A 14 -2.59 -2.82 10.58
C HIS A 14 -1.77 -1.58 10.22
N VAL A 15 -1.48 -1.41 8.95
CA VAL A 15 -0.88 -0.21 8.39
C VAL A 15 -1.70 0.17 7.18
N TYR A 16 -2.16 1.41 7.11
CA TYR A 16 -2.97 1.88 5.99
C TYR A 16 -2.59 3.30 5.66
N GLY A 17 -2.84 3.70 4.42
CA GLY A 17 -2.51 5.04 3.96
C GLY A 17 -3.18 5.42 2.66
N VAL A 18 -3.15 6.72 2.40
CA VAL A 18 -3.56 7.34 1.15
C VAL A 18 -2.33 8.02 0.56
N ILE A 19 -1.98 7.64 -0.67
CA ILE A 19 -0.80 8.10 -1.39
C ILE A 19 -1.26 8.91 -2.60
N SER A 20 -0.70 10.11 -2.78
CA SER A 20 -0.89 10.91 -3.99
C SER A 20 -0.11 10.34 -5.17
N GLN A 21 -0.47 10.75 -6.39
CA GLN A 21 0.26 10.37 -7.61
C GLN A 21 1.78 10.61 -7.55
N ASP A 22 2.23 11.67 -6.89
CA ASP A 22 3.67 12.00 -6.76
C ASP A 22 4.37 11.23 -5.62
N GLY A 23 3.68 10.31 -4.95
CA GLY A 23 4.22 9.48 -3.87
C GLY A 23 4.21 10.14 -2.50
N LYS A 24 3.49 11.26 -2.31
CA LYS A 24 3.34 11.87 -0.98
C LYS A 24 2.27 11.16 -0.18
N ILE A 25 2.51 11.06 1.12
CA ILE A 25 1.53 10.54 2.07
C ILE A 25 0.49 11.65 2.31
N ILE A 26 -0.74 11.43 1.87
CA ILE A 26 -1.89 12.30 2.15
C ILE A 26 -2.40 12.01 3.56
N SER A 27 -2.50 10.73 3.93
CA SER A 27 -2.89 10.29 5.27
C SER A 27 -2.37 8.88 5.58
N GLY A 28 -2.33 8.54 6.87
CA GLY A 28 -1.75 7.31 7.39
C GLY A 28 -0.40 7.52 8.06
N GLU A 29 0.09 6.49 8.77
CA GLU A 29 1.36 6.50 9.50
C GLU A 29 1.89 5.07 9.68
N GLY A 30 3.17 4.92 10.04
CA GLY A 30 3.83 3.62 10.24
C GLY A 30 4.44 3.03 8.98
N PHE A 31 4.60 3.85 7.94
CA PHE A 31 5.23 3.47 6.68
C PHE A 31 5.91 4.68 6.02
N LYS A 32 6.80 4.37 5.07
CA LYS A 32 7.41 5.32 4.14
C LYS A 32 7.03 4.95 2.71
N VAL A 33 7.04 5.95 1.84
CA VAL A 33 6.76 5.78 0.41
C VAL A 33 8.00 6.20 -0.37
N HIS A 34 8.48 5.30 -1.23
CA HIS A 34 9.53 5.61 -2.20
C HIS A 34 8.97 5.41 -3.60
N ARG A 35 8.80 6.48 -4.37
CA ARG A 35 8.50 6.38 -5.80
C ARG A 35 9.80 6.11 -6.55
N ILE A 36 9.93 4.94 -7.17
CA ILE A 36 11.17 4.51 -7.82
C ILE A 36 11.14 4.69 -9.34
N TRP A 37 9.98 4.51 -9.95
CA TRP A 37 9.69 4.78 -11.37
C TRP A 37 8.24 5.23 -11.52
N SER A 38 7.86 5.66 -12.72
CA SER A 38 6.46 5.97 -13.02
C SER A 38 5.56 4.79 -12.66
N GLY A 39 4.54 5.08 -11.86
CA GLY A 39 3.58 4.12 -11.35
C GLY A 39 4.15 3.08 -10.39
N THR A 40 5.44 3.09 -10.06
CA THR A 40 6.06 2.05 -9.22
C THR A 40 6.52 2.65 -7.90
N TYR A 41 5.98 2.12 -6.81
CA TYR A 41 6.23 2.60 -5.46
C TYR A 41 6.73 1.45 -4.58
N ILE A 42 7.55 1.79 -3.57
CA ILE A 42 7.88 0.91 -2.47
C ILE A 42 7.20 1.48 -1.24
N ILE A 43 6.34 0.69 -0.62
CA ILE A 43 5.76 1.01 0.68
C ILE A 43 6.51 0.22 1.73
N GLU A 44 7.37 0.92 2.49
CA GLU A 44 8.23 0.33 3.51
C GLU A 44 7.58 0.52 4.88
N PHE A 45 7.40 -0.56 5.65
CA PHE A 45 6.81 -0.49 6.98
C PHE A 45 7.86 -0.08 8.02
N ASP A 46 7.56 0.91 8.86
CA ASP A 46 8.47 1.34 9.94
C ASP A 46 8.74 0.20 10.95
N LYS A 47 7.74 -0.66 11.14
CA LYS A 47 7.83 -1.90 11.91
C LYS A 47 7.48 -3.08 11.00
N PRO A 48 8.43 -4.02 10.77
CA PRO A 48 8.15 -5.21 9.99
C PRO A 48 7.04 -6.05 10.63
N PHE A 49 6.26 -6.74 9.80
CA PHE A 49 5.38 -7.84 10.23
C PHE A 49 6.22 -9.07 10.61
N ALA A 50 5.67 -9.96 11.44
CA ALA A 50 6.32 -11.24 11.74
C ALA A 50 6.37 -12.16 10.51
N ASP A 51 5.27 -12.18 9.74
CA ASP A 51 5.07 -12.97 8.53
C ASP A 51 4.67 -12.05 7.37
N THR A 52 4.59 -12.56 6.13
CA THR A 52 4.06 -11.79 5.00
C THR A 52 2.61 -11.35 5.28
N PRO A 53 2.32 -10.03 5.30
CA PRO A 53 0.97 -9.54 5.58
C PRO A 53 0.03 -9.76 4.39
N ALA A 54 -1.27 -9.70 4.65
CA ALA A 54 -2.27 -9.51 3.61
C ALA A 54 -2.32 -8.02 3.25
N VAL A 55 -2.27 -7.70 1.95
CA VAL A 55 -2.29 -6.30 1.46
C VAL A 55 -3.38 -6.14 0.41
N VAL A 56 -4.12 -5.04 0.50
CA VAL A 56 -5.12 -4.62 -0.50
C VAL A 56 -4.82 -3.19 -0.90
N CYS A 57 -4.93 -2.90 -2.20
CA CYS A 57 -4.81 -1.56 -2.75
C CYS A 57 -6.01 -1.22 -3.62
N THR A 58 -6.35 0.06 -3.70
CA THR A 58 -7.33 0.59 -4.65
C THR A 58 -6.92 1.96 -5.15
N ILE A 59 -7.33 2.31 -6.36
CA ILE A 59 -7.20 3.67 -6.92
C ILE A 59 -7.96 4.66 -6.03
N TYR A 60 -7.41 5.87 -5.89
CA TYR A 60 -7.94 6.94 -5.04
C TYR A 60 -8.08 8.26 -5.79
N GLY A 61 -9.01 9.11 -5.34
CA GLY A 61 -9.22 10.46 -5.91
C GLY A 61 -9.94 10.42 -7.25
N ASN A 62 -9.83 11.48 -8.05
CA ASN A 62 -10.56 11.57 -9.32
C ASN A 62 -10.05 10.63 -10.43
N GLU A 63 -8.92 9.96 -10.19
CA GLU A 63 -8.30 9.01 -11.11
C GLU A 63 -9.21 7.84 -11.50
N TRP A 64 -10.17 7.45 -10.64
CA TRP A 64 -11.10 6.36 -10.99
C TRP A 64 -12.03 6.71 -12.16
N GLN A 65 -12.24 8.01 -12.44
CA GLN A 65 -13.24 8.48 -13.41
C GLN A 65 -12.85 8.20 -14.86
N SER A 66 -11.57 7.95 -15.14
CA SER A 66 -11.12 7.60 -16.49
C SER A 66 -11.40 6.14 -16.85
N PHE A 67 -11.70 5.27 -15.86
CA PHE A 67 -11.91 3.83 -16.01
C PHE A 67 -10.78 3.07 -16.71
N ASP A 68 -9.62 3.71 -16.87
CA ASP A 68 -8.43 3.16 -17.54
C ASP A 68 -7.27 2.92 -16.57
N LYS A 69 -7.47 3.21 -15.27
CA LYS A 69 -6.47 3.02 -14.22
C LYS A 69 -6.59 1.67 -13.55
N SER A 70 -5.45 1.10 -13.21
CA SER A 70 -5.35 -0.12 -12.41
C SER A 70 -4.21 0.00 -11.40
N ILE A 71 -4.29 -0.82 -10.36
CA ILE A 71 -3.23 -1.02 -9.38
C ILE A 71 -3.06 -2.51 -9.14
N ALA A 72 -1.82 -2.98 -9.20
CA ALA A 72 -1.44 -4.35 -8.92
C ALA A 72 -0.35 -4.38 -7.84
N ILE A 73 -0.43 -5.36 -6.94
CA ILE A 73 0.62 -5.61 -5.97
C ILE A 73 1.53 -6.68 -6.57
N VAL A 74 2.78 -6.32 -6.91
CA VAL A 74 3.71 -7.21 -7.62
C VAL A 74 4.67 -7.94 -6.68
N GLU A 75 4.86 -7.42 -5.47
CA GLU A 75 5.67 -8.03 -4.42
C GLU A 75 5.10 -7.69 -3.04
N VAL A 76 5.11 -8.66 -2.12
CA VAL A 76 4.78 -8.47 -0.70
C VAL A 76 5.78 -9.23 0.16
N GLY A 77 6.41 -8.53 1.08
CA GLY A 77 7.25 -9.10 2.13
C GLY A 77 6.88 -8.53 3.50
N SER A 78 7.53 -9.05 4.55
CA SER A 78 7.29 -8.60 5.92
C SER A 78 7.70 -7.15 6.19
N ARG A 79 8.62 -6.60 5.39
CA ARG A 79 9.16 -5.23 5.55
C ARG A 79 8.57 -4.22 4.59
N HIS A 80 8.06 -4.67 3.45
CA HIS A 80 7.59 -3.78 2.40
C HIS A 80 6.64 -4.49 1.44
N PHE A 81 5.96 -3.72 0.60
CA PHE A 81 5.31 -4.22 -0.60
C PHE A 81 5.46 -3.23 -1.75
N ILE A 82 5.26 -3.72 -2.97
CA ILE A 82 5.42 -2.93 -4.19
C ILE A 82 4.08 -2.88 -4.93
N PRO A 83 3.33 -1.76 -4.83
CA PRO A 83 2.23 -1.50 -5.73
C PRO A 83 2.74 -0.87 -7.03
N VAL A 84 2.17 -1.31 -8.15
CA VAL A 84 2.33 -0.73 -9.47
C VAL A 84 0.99 -0.19 -9.93
N THR A 85 0.89 1.12 -10.15
CA THR A 85 -0.23 1.75 -10.83
C THR A 85 0.04 1.86 -12.33
N SER A 86 -1.00 1.71 -13.13
CA SER A 86 -0.90 1.72 -14.58
C SER A 86 -2.12 2.32 -15.25
N SER A 87 -1.92 2.85 -16.46
CA SER A 87 -2.96 3.05 -17.46
C SER A 87 -2.94 1.88 -18.46
N MET A 88 -3.73 1.95 -19.53
CA MET A 88 -4.01 0.82 -20.44
C MET A 88 -2.79 -0.03 -20.86
N ASP A 89 -1.66 0.59 -21.16
CA ASP A 89 -0.50 -0.09 -21.78
C ASP A 89 0.83 0.14 -21.05
N ARG A 90 0.85 0.90 -19.95
CA ARG A 90 2.08 1.27 -19.27
C ARG A 90 1.89 1.61 -17.79
N PRO A 91 2.93 1.45 -16.96
CA PRO A 91 2.97 2.05 -15.64
C PRO A 91 2.77 3.57 -15.74
N GLU A 92 1.92 4.09 -14.86
CA GLU A 92 1.57 5.51 -14.83
C GLU A 92 1.30 5.90 -13.38
N ASP A 93 1.81 7.05 -12.97
CA ASP A 93 1.61 7.55 -11.61
C ASP A 93 0.12 7.82 -11.37
N CYS A 94 -0.39 7.29 -10.27
CA CYS A 94 -1.80 7.42 -9.91
C CYS A 94 -1.91 7.45 -8.39
N ALA A 95 -2.86 8.22 -7.85
CA ALA A 95 -3.13 8.17 -6.43
C ALA A 95 -3.80 6.84 -6.04
N PHE A 96 -3.46 6.31 -4.88
CA PHE A 96 -4.01 5.05 -4.38
C PHE A 96 -4.15 5.03 -2.85
N THR A 97 -5.00 4.16 -2.34
CA THR A 97 -5.02 3.79 -0.92
C THR A 97 -4.58 2.35 -0.74
N PHE A 98 -4.14 2.01 0.46
CA PHE A 98 -3.86 0.63 0.83
C PHE A 98 -4.22 0.34 2.29
N ILE A 99 -4.38 -0.94 2.58
CA ILE A 99 -4.31 -1.51 3.93
C ILE A 99 -3.48 -2.78 3.89
N ALA A 100 -2.57 -2.90 4.85
CA ALA A 100 -1.78 -4.08 5.15
C ALA A 100 -2.16 -4.59 6.55
N PHE A 101 -2.39 -5.89 6.68
CA PHE A 101 -2.83 -6.52 7.92
C PHE A 101 -2.07 -7.84 8.14
N GLY A 102 -1.60 -8.07 9.36
CA GLY A 102 -0.83 -9.27 9.68
C GLY A 102 -0.33 -9.31 11.11
N HIS A 103 0.39 -10.39 11.46
CA HIS A 103 0.93 -10.59 12.80
C HIS A 103 2.14 -9.69 13.09
N ILE A 104 2.30 -9.36 14.37
CA ILE A 104 3.49 -8.71 14.95
C ILE A 104 4.36 -9.76 15.63
#